data_AF-A0A7S3HTB3-F1
#
_entry.id   AF-A0A7S3HTB3-F1
#
_cell.length_a   1.000
_cell.length_b   1.000
_cell.length_c   1.000
_cell.angle_alpha   90.00
_cell.angle_beta   90.00
_cell.angle_gamma   90.00
#
_symmetry.space_group_name_H-M   'P 1'
#
loop_
_entity.id
_entity.type
_entity.pdbx_description
1 polymer ?
#
loop_
_entity_poly.entity_id
_entity_poly.type
_entity_poly.pdbx_seq_one_letter_code
_entity_poly.pdbx_strand_id
1 'polypeptide(L)'
;SEQERGKVAVSTVSRMIQNLAAAPEDPKLRSIRVSNKAFQSKVAAVPGGAELLVAAGYAYRNCSTTNSISTGTSTCGGSTGAMDQENGEGEGELFLVHDMNVEDRGKLHYTLSRIQELLESVSGAASPVSPRPK
;
A
#
# COMPACT_ATOMS: atom_id res chain seq x y z
N SER A 1 -0.07 -22.01 -13.07
CA SER A 1 -0.52 -22.70 -11.83
C SER A 1 -0.78 -21.65 -10.75
N GLU A 2 -1.64 -21.95 -9.78
CA GLU A 2 -1.99 -21.03 -8.70
C GLU A 2 -0.76 -20.61 -7.86
N GLN A 3 0.14 -21.56 -7.60
CA GLN A 3 1.41 -21.32 -6.91
C GLN A 3 2.30 -20.28 -7.62
N GLU A 4 2.34 -20.30 -8.95
CA GLU A 4 3.13 -19.33 -9.72
C GLU A 4 2.56 -17.91 -9.61
N ARG A 5 1.23 -17.78 -9.62
CA ARG A 5 0.56 -16.50 -9.39
C ARG A 5 0.85 -15.96 -7.99
N GLY A 6 0.84 -16.83 -6.98
CA GLY A 6 1.22 -16.49 -5.61
C GLY A 6 2.66 -15.98 -5.51
N LYS A 7 3.63 -16.66 -6.14
CA LYS A 7 5.03 -16.20 -6.19
C LYS A 7 5.16 -14.82 -6.84
N VAL A 8 4.46 -14.59 -7.95
CA VAL A 8 4.47 -13.28 -8.64
C VAL A 8 3.87 -12.20 -7.76
N ALA A 9 2.76 -12.46 -7.08
CA ALA A 9 2.12 -11.52 -6.16
C ALA A 9 3.08 -11.14 -5.02
N VAL A 10 3.63 -12.14 -4.32
CA VAL A 10 4.53 -11.94 -3.19
C VAL A 10 5.82 -11.24 -3.61
N SER A 11 6.41 -11.60 -4.75
CA SER A 11 7.59 -10.92 -5.31
C SER A 11 7.30 -9.46 -5.66
N THR A 12 6.12 -9.19 -6.23
CA THR A 12 5.68 -7.82 -6.55
C THR A 12 5.52 -6.99 -5.28
N VAL A 13 4.80 -7.52 -4.28
CA VAL A 13 4.59 -6.84 -2.99
C VAL A 13 5.93 -6.60 -2.27
N SER A 14 6.82 -7.60 -2.22
CA SER A 14 8.15 -7.46 -1.65
C SER A 14 8.92 -6.30 -2.29
N ARG A 15 8.91 -6.20 -3.62
CA ARG A 15 9.57 -5.10 -4.33
C ARG A 15 8.93 -3.73 -4.02
N MET A 16 7.62 -3.65 -3.91
CA MET A 16 6.93 -2.39 -3.56
C MET A 16 7.35 -1.92 -2.16
N ILE A 17 7.33 -2.83 -1.19
CA ILE A 17 7.72 -2.57 0.20
C ILE A 17 9.22 -2.22 0.30
N GLN A 18 10.09 -2.92 -0.43
CA GLN A 18 11.53 -2.62 -0.49
C GLN A 18 11.81 -1.23 -1.04
N ASN A 19 11.14 -0.85 -2.13
CA ASN A 19 11.31 0.47 -2.74
C ASN A 19 10.90 1.56 -1.74
N LEU A 20 9.78 1.39 -1.05
CA LEU A 20 9.33 2.34 -0.03
C LEU A 20 10.29 2.38 1.18
N ALA A 21 10.82 1.24 1.62
CA ALA A 21 11.80 1.20 2.69
C ALA A 21 13.13 1.90 2.31
N ALA A 22 13.53 1.80 1.04
CA ALA A 22 14.75 2.43 0.53
C ALA A 22 14.60 3.94 0.29
N ALA A 23 13.42 4.39 -0.15
CA ALA A 23 13.12 5.79 -0.43
C ALA A 23 11.80 6.21 0.26
N PRO A 24 11.79 6.33 1.60
CA PRO A 24 10.58 6.63 2.37
C PRO A 24 10.03 8.02 2.06
N GLU A 25 10.88 8.94 1.59
CA GLU A 25 10.46 10.30 1.25
C GLU A 25 9.69 10.40 -0.07
N ASP A 26 9.77 9.41 -0.97
CA ASP A 26 9.06 9.48 -2.26
C ASP A 26 7.55 9.24 -2.10
N PRO A 27 6.70 10.27 -2.31
CA PRO A 27 5.25 10.13 -2.17
C PRO A 27 4.64 9.15 -3.18
N LYS A 28 5.31 8.87 -4.30
CA LYS A 28 4.83 7.91 -5.31
C LYS A 28 4.91 6.46 -4.83
N LEU A 29 5.82 6.17 -3.91
CA LEU A 29 6.00 4.82 -3.35
C LEU A 29 5.07 4.57 -2.16
N ARG A 30 4.59 5.65 -1.52
CA ARG A 30 3.65 5.60 -0.41
C ARG A 30 2.21 5.33 -0.84
N SER A 31 1.85 5.61 -2.09
CA SER A 31 0.48 5.50 -2.59
C SER A 31 0.39 4.55 -3.78
N ILE A 32 -0.53 3.59 -3.69
CA ILE A 32 -0.81 2.60 -4.73
C ILE A 32 -2.26 2.74 -5.13
N ARG A 33 -2.50 3.07 -6.41
CA ARG A 33 -3.84 3.17 -6.99
C ARG A 33 -4.44 1.76 -7.14
N VAL A 34 -5.54 1.47 -6.45
CA VAL A 34 -6.17 0.14 -6.47
C VAL A 34 -6.73 -0.21 -7.84
N SER A 35 -7.16 0.79 -8.63
CA SER A 35 -7.62 0.59 -10.01
C SER A 35 -6.48 0.30 -11.01
N ASN A 36 -5.20 0.34 -10.60
CA ASN A 36 -4.08 0.07 -11.49
C ASN A 36 -4.12 -1.38 -12.00
N LYS A 37 -4.13 -1.55 -13.33
CA LYS A 37 -4.20 -2.88 -13.99
C LYS A 37 -3.08 -3.84 -13.56
N ALA A 38 -1.86 -3.34 -13.34
CA ALA A 38 -0.75 -4.17 -12.90
C ALA A 38 -0.94 -4.64 -11.45
N PHE A 39 -1.47 -3.78 -10.58
CA PHE A 39 -1.82 -4.13 -9.22
C PHE A 39 -2.98 -5.15 -9.19
N GLN A 40 -4.05 -4.87 -9.94
CA GLN A 40 -5.22 -5.75 -10.04
C GLN A 40 -4.85 -7.15 -10.54
N SER A 41 -4.11 -7.23 -11.65
CA SER A 41 -3.76 -8.52 -12.26
C SER A 41 -2.77 -9.36 -11.44
N LYS A 42 -1.81 -8.73 -10.75
CA LYS A 42 -0.72 -9.43 -10.07
C LYS A 42 -0.95 -9.63 -8.58
N VAL A 43 -1.55 -8.65 -7.91
CA VAL A 43 -1.66 -8.61 -6.45
C VAL A 43 -3.10 -8.82 -6.02
N ALA A 44 -4.04 -7.98 -6.47
CA ALA A 44 -5.44 -8.07 -6.03
C ALA A 44 -6.16 -9.33 -6.55
N ALA A 45 -5.75 -9.88 -7.70
CA ALA A 45 -6.30 -11.11 -8.25
C ALA A 45 -5.89 -12.38 -7.46
N VAL A 46 -4.98 -12.26 -6.49
CA VAL A 46 -4.53 -13.37 -5.64
C VAL A 46 -5.10 -13.16 -4.23
N PRO A 47 -5.80 -14.16 -3.66
CA PRO A 47 -6.32 -14.05 -2.31
C PRO A 47 -5.18 -13.83 -1.31
N GLY A 48 -5.31 -12.82 -0.44
CA GLY A 48 -4.26 -12.44 0.53
C GLY A 48 -3.21 -11.48 -0.03
N GLY A 49 -3.22 -11.16 -1.33
CA GLY A 49 -2.22 -10.31 -1.96
C GLY A 49 -2.27 -8.86 -1.50
N ALA A 50 -3.48 -8.29 -1.42
CA ALA A 50 -3.67 -6.92 -0.93
C ALA A 50 -3.54 -6.84 0.60
N GLU A 51 -3.96 -7.89 1.30
CA GLU A 51 -3.86 -8.03 2.75
C GLU A 51 -2.41 -8.00 3.23
N LEU A 52 -1.46 -8.50 2.43
CA LEU A 52 -0.02 -8.36 2.71
C LEU A 52 0.43 -6.89 2.76
N LEU A 53 -0.10 -6.03 1.90
CA LEU A 53 0.20 -4.60 1.95
C LEU A 53 -0.44 -3.96 3.18
N VAL A 54 -1.67 -4.37 3.53
CA VAL A 54 -2.32 -3.90 4.76
C VAL A 54 -1.53 -4.31 6.01
N ALA A 55 -1.04 -5.54 6.06
CA ALA A 55 -0.16 -6.04 7.12
C ALA A 55 1.17 -5.26 7.19
N ALA A 56 1.68 -4.79 6.04
CA ALA A 56 2.86 -3.95 5.96
C ALA A 56 2.63 -2.51 6.45
N GLY A 57 1.39 -2.11 6.77
CA GLY A 57 1.06 -0.75 7.24
C GLY A 57 0.38 0.13 6.20
N TYR A 58 0.00 -0.41 5.03
CA TYR A 58 -0.84 0.34 4.09
C TYR A 58 -2.29 0.37 4.59
N ALA A 59 -2.98 1.48 4.33
CA ALA A 59 -4.40 1.64 4.62
C ALA A 59 -5.16 2.06 3.36
N TYR A 60 -6.37 1.55 3.20
CA TYR A 60 -7.28 1.99 2.16
C TYR A 60 -7.76 3.41 2.44
N ARG A 61 -7.61 4.29 1.45
CA ARG A 61 -8.05 5.69 1.50
C ARG A 61 -8.83 6.02 0.24
N ASN A 62 -10.00 6.61 0.41
CA ASN A 62 -10.77 7.19 -0.69
C ASN A 62 -10.22 8.61 -0.91
N CYS A 63 -9.58 8.86 -2.06
CA CYS A 63 -9.19 10.21 -2.42
C CYS A 63 -10.24 10.77 -3.39
N SER A 64 -11.11 11.64 -2.90
CA SER A 64 -11.98 12.44 -3.76
C SER A 64 -11.14 13.54 -4.40
N THR A 65 -11.05 13.54 -5.74
CA THR A 65 -10.34 14.57 -6.50
C THR A 65 -11.01 15.93 -6.35
N THR A 66 -10.69 16.66 -5.28
CA THR A 66 -10.76 18.12 -5.24
C THR A 66 -9.41 18.61 -4.73
N ASN A 67 -8.54 18.89 -5.69
CA ASN A 67 -7.21 19.43 -5.51
C ASN A 67 -7.26 20.63 -4.55
N SER A 68 -6.73 20.48 -3.33
CA SER A 68 -6.37 21.62 -2.49
C SER A 68 -5.07 21.30 -1.76
N ILE A 69 -3.97 21.57 -2.48
CA ILE A 69 -2.73 22.05 -1.86
C ILE A 69 -3.14 23.27 -1.02
N SER A 70 -3.44 23.03 0.25
CA SER A 70 -3.76 24.07 1.22
C SER A 70 -2.45 24.61 1.79
N THR A 71 -1.77 25.42 0.98
CA THR A 71 -0.75 26.35 1.46
C THR A 71 -1.27 27.74 1.11
N GLY A 72 -1.95 28.40 2.05
CA GLY A 72 -2.46 29.75 1.83
C GLY A 72 -3.65 30.11 2.71
N THR A 73 -3.34 30.61 3.90
CA THR A 73 -4.02 31.71 4.61
C THR A 73 -5.36 32.24 4.06
N SER A 74 -6.34 32.28 4.97
CA SER A 74 -7.36 33.33 5.16
C SER A 74 -8.08 33.91 3.94
N THR A 75 -9.40 33.71 3.88
CA THR A 75 -10.41 34.77 4.11
C THR A 75 -11.81 34.14 4.03
N CYS A 76 -12.63 34.37 5.07
CA CYS A 76 -14.05 34.04 5.06
C CYS A 76 -14.82 35.12 4.28
N GLY A 77 -15.48 34.71 3.19
CA GLY A 77 -16.42 35.53 2.44
C GLY A 77 -17.56 34.65 1.98
N GLY A 78 -18.73 34.78 2.63
CA GLY A 78 -19.91 33.99 2.30
C GLY A 78 -20.63 34.47 1.05
N SER A 79 -21.39 33.56 0.45
CA SER A 79 -22.72 33.86 -0.07
C SER A 79 -23.53 32.58 -0.17
N THR A 80 -24.73 32.68 0.40
CA THR A 80 -25.85 31.75 0.33
C THR A 80 -26.24 31.46 -1.11
N GLY A 81 -26.22 30.18 -1.51
CA GLY A 81 -26.77 29.68 -2.77
C GLY A 81 -27.39 28.31 -2.53
N ALA A 82 -28.70 28.22 -2.74
CA ALA A 82 -29.56 27.08 -2.47
C ALA A 82 -29.43 25.95 -3.52
N MET A 83 -29.79 24.72 -3.10
CA MET A 83 -30.30 23.58 -3.90
C MET A 83 -29.37 23.10 -5.04
N ASP A 84 -28.85 21.87 -5.01
CA ASP A 84 -29.62 20.67 -5.29
C ASP A 84 -29.01 19.42 -4.64
N GLN A 85 -29.90 18.49 -4.31
CA GLN A 85 -29.62 17.17 -3.77
C GLN A 85 -29.35 16.20 -4.92
N GLU A 86 -28.07 15.95 -5.21
CA GLU A 86 -27.65 14.73 -5.88
C GLU A 86 -26.63 14.04 -4.99
N ASN A 87 -27.08 12.98 -4.30
CA ASN A 87 -26.21 11.93 -3.78
C ASN A 87 -25.58 11.22 -4.99
N GLY A 88 -24.63 11.89 -5.64
CA GLY A 88 -23.62 11.21 -6.42
C GLY A 88 -22.73 10.53 -5.40
N GLU A 89 -22.88 9.22 -5.24
CA GLU A 89 -21.81 8.37 -4.73
C GLU A 89 -20.65 8.54 -5.71
N GLY A 90 -19.86 9.60 -5.51
CA GLY A 90 -18.64 9.78 -6.25
C GLY A 90 -17.83 8.52 -5.95
N GLU A 91 -17.68 7.66 -6.96
CA GLU A 91 -16.81 6.50 -6.92
C GLU A 91 -15.38 7.02 -6.72
N GLY A 92 -15.08 7.38 -5.48
CA GLY A 92 -13.84 7.98 -5.07
C GLY A 92 -12.75 6.98 -5.40
N GLU A 93 -11.67 7.47 -5.99
CA GLU A 93 -10.60 6.56 -6.36
C GLU A 93 -9.93 6.00 -5.10
N LEU A 94 -9.92 4.68 -5.00
CA LEU A 94 -9.37 3.95 -3.87
C LEU A 94 -7.85 3.81 -4.02
N PHE A 95 -7.12 4.23 -2.98
CA PHE A 95 -5.68 4.07 -2.89
C PHE A 95 -5.32 3.26 -1.64
N LEU A 96 -4.25 2.46 -1.74
CA LEU A 96 -3.52 1.97 -0.58
C LEU A 96 -2.41 2.97 -0.26
N VAL A 97 -2.46 3.58 0.91
CA VAL A 97 -1.53 4.63 1.35
C VAL A 97 -0.78 4.17 2.59
N HIS A 98 0.54 4.39 2.62
CA HIS A 98 1.39 4.10 3.76
C HIS A 98 1.88 5.41 4.40
N ASP A 99 1.49 5.66 5.66
CA ASP A 99 1.73 6.93 6.35
C ASP A 99 3.17 7.11 6.87
N MET A 100 3.99 6.04 6.85
CA MET A 100 5.41 6.04 7.28
C MET A 100 5.63 6.56 8.71
N ASN A 101 4.63 6.44 9.58
CA ASN A 101 4.81 6.68 11.01
C ASN A 101 5.72 5.60 11.63
N VAL A 102 6.14 5.81 12.88
CA VAL A 102 7.10 4.91 13.56
C VAL A 102 6.57 3.46 13.65
N GLU A 103 5.27 3.30 13.89
CA GLU A 103 4.62 1.99 14.04
C GLU A 103 4.53 1.25 12.71
N ASP A 104 3.99 1.90 11.68
CA ASP A 104 3.81 1.34 10.35
C ASP A 104 5.16 1.08 9.67
N ARG A 105 6.16 1.92 9.92
CA ARG A 105 7.54 1.61 9.50
C ARG A 105 8.06 0.32 10.14
N GLY A 106 7.71 0.06 11.41
CA GLY A 106 8.02 -1.21 12.07
C GLY A 106 7.32 -2.39 11.40
N LYS A 107 6.02 -2.25 11.10
CA LYS A 107 5.23 -3.26 10.37
C LYS A 107 5.77 -3.52 8.96
N LEU A 108 6.19 -2.47 8.26
CA LEU A 108 6.79 -2.52 6.94
C LEU A 108 8.05 -3.41 6.95
N HIS A 109 9.00 -3.12 7.84
CA HIS A 109 10.22 -3.91 7.96
C HIS A 109 9.96 -5.35 8.41
N TYR A 110 9.08 -5.56 9.40
CA TYR A 110 8.70 -6.90 9.86
C TYR A 110 8.10 -7.74 8.74
N THR A 111 7.14 -7.15 7.99
CA THR A 111 6.46 -7.81 6.88
C THR A 111 7.44 -8.13 5.76
N LEU A 112 8.35 -7.21 5.44
CA LEU A 112 9.40 -7.44 4.46
C LEU A 112 10.31 -8.62 4.84
N SER A 113 10.82 -8.64 6.07
CA SER A 113 11.67 -9.73 6.55
C SER A 113 10.94 -11.08 6.48
N ARG A 114 9.66 -11.11 6.87
CA ARG A 114 8.88 -12.35 6.84
C ARG A 114 8.58 -12.83 5.42
N ILE A 115 8.29 -11.92 4.50
CA ILE A 115 8.08 -12.25 3.08
C ILE A 115 9.36 -12.83 2.46
N GLN A 116 10.53 -12.24 2.76
CA GLN A 116 11.81 -12.73 2.25
C GLN A 116 12.10 -14.15 2.73
N GLU A 117 11.92 -14.42 4.03
CA GLU A 117 12.06 -15.76 4.60
C GLU A 117 11.12 -16.78 3.93
N LEU A 118 9.87 -16.39 3.67
CA LEU A 118 8.92 -17.25 2.97
C LEU A 118 9.35 -17.53 1.53
N LEU A 119 9.82 -16.52 0.79
CA LEU A 119 10.31 -16.70 -0.58
C LEU A 119 11.54 -17.62 -0.63
N GLU A 120 12.43 -17.51 0.33
CA GLU A 120 13.61 -18.38 0.47
C GLU A 120 13.20 -19.82 0.79
N SER A 121 12.22 -20.02 1.68
CA SER A 121 11.71 -21.34 2.03
C SER A 121 11.04 -22.07 0.85
N VAL A 122 10.34 -21.33 -0.02
CA VAL A 122 9.65 -21.88 -1.20
C VAL A 122 10.63 -22.16 -2.35
N SER A 123 11.79 -21.51 -2.36
CA SER A 123 12.86 -21.74 -3.35
C SER A 123 13.62 -23.06 -3.10
N GLY A 124 13.39 -23.75 -1.98
CA GLY A 124 14.07 -25.01 -1.66
C GLY A 124 15.55 -24.84 -1.30
N ALA A 125 16.01 -23.61 -1.09
CA ALA A 125 17.32 -23.33 -0.53
C ALA A 125 17.22 -23.42 1.00
N ALA A 126 17.19 -24.65 1.52
CA ALA A 126 17.44 -24.88 2.93
C ALA A 126 18.83 -24.34 3.29
N SER A 127 18.90 -23.33 4.16
CA SER A 127 20.13 -22.98 4.88
C SER A 127 19.83 -22.33 6.22
N PRO A 128 20.75 -22.51 7.19
CA PRO A 128 20.39 -22.80 8.56
C PRO A 128 20.07 -21.54 9.36
N VAL A 129 19.07 -21.67 10.22
CA VAL A 129 18.80 -20.84 11.38
C VAL A 129 20.12 -20.42 12.04
N SER A 130 20.43 -19.13 11.99
CA SER A 130 21.47 -18.55 12.83
C SER A 130 20.91 -18.43 14.25
N PRO A 131 21.64 -18.89 15.29
CA PRO A 131 21.15 -18.85 16.64
C PRO A 131 21.13 -17.41 17.17
N ARG A 132 20.04 -17.08 17.86
CA ARG A 132 19.85 -15.84 18.63
C ARG A 132 20.94 -15.74 19.72
N PRO A 133 21.63 -14.59 19.89
CA PRO A 133 22.59 -14.42 20.98
C PRO A 133 21.87 -14.35 22.34
N LYS A 134 22.55 -14.86 23.38
CA LYS A 134 22.10 -14.96 24.77
C LYS A 134 21.90 -13.60 25.43
#